data_AF-A0A8H3NN46-F1
#
_entry.id   AF-A0A8H3NN46-F1
#
_cell.length_a   1.000
_cell.length_b   1.000
_cell.length_c   1.000
_cell.angle_alpha   90.00
_cell.angle_beta   90.00
_cell.angle_gamma   90.00
#
_symmetry.space_group_name_H-M   'P 1'
#
loop_
_entity.id
_entity.type
_entity.pdbx_description
1 polymer ?
#
loop_
_entity_poly.entity_id
_entity_poly.type
_entity_poly.pdbx_seq_one_letter_code
_entity_poly.pdbx_strand_id
1 'polypeptide(L)'
;MYAQRPLSYAPTPYSYTPNPALSATINLDEEVKLASSSAERDLHESLAEIYSIIVTLDGLEKAYIKDVVTEAEYTETCTRLLKQYKSSLGDEAVAAEFVDLETFKRTWGLECPRATERLRIGLPATVEQASHGAPSANAGPTTGGPVGGASGSLILTATENFITFLDALKLNMVSKDALHPLLSEVIQSVNKVTDGDFENRGKIIQWLITLNQMRATEELSEEQARELAFDIEQAYQGFKSTLG
;
A
#
# COMPACT_ATOMS: atom_id res chain seq x y z
N MET A 1 -91.61 3.67 26.90
CA MET A 1 -90.16 3.42 27.00
C MET A 1 -89.55 3.68 25.63
N TYR A 2 -88.94 4.85 25.41
CA TYR A 2 -88.25 5.14 24.14
C TYR A 2 -86.78 4.78 24.29
N ALA A 3 -86.33 3.78 23.54
CA ALA A 3 -84.92 3.38 23.48
C ALA A 3 -84.13 4.48 22.76
N GLN A 4 -83.19 5.12 23.46
CA GLN A 4 -82.20 6.01 22.85
C GLN A 4 -81.31 5.19 21.92
N ARG A 5 -81.32 5.52 20.61
CA ARG A 5 -80.37 4.96 19.66
C ARG A 5 -78.94 5.41 20.02
N PRO A 6 -77.94 4.53 20.00
CA PRO A 6 -76.56 4.95 20.19
C PRO A 6 -76.13 5.85 19.03
N LEU A 7 -75.50 6.98 19.35
CA LEU A 7 -74.90 7.88 18.37
C LEU A 7 -73.83 7.12 17.59
N SER A 8 -73.94 7.11 16.27
CA SER A 8 -72.93 6.60 15.35
C SER A 8 -71.66 7.43 15.50
N TYR A 9 -70.64 6.85 16.13
CA TYR A 9 -69.30 7.41 16.21
C TYR A 9 -68.66 7.36 14.82
N ALA A 10 -68.47 8.52 14.19
CA ALA A 10 -67.61 8.63 13.02
C ALA A 10 -66.15 8.57 13.51
N PRO A 11 -65.31 7.65 13.00
CA PRO A 11 -63.90 7.67 13.32
C PRO A 11 -63.31 8.94 12.70
N THR A 12 -62.92 9.90 13.54
CA THR A 12 -62.19 11.07 13.08
C THR A 12 -60.84 10.61 12.52
N PRO A 13 -60.42 11.05 11.31
CA PRO A 13 -59.20 10.58 10.66
C PRO A 13 -57.90 11.14 11.29
N TYR A 14 -57.97 11.67 12.51
CA TYR A 14 -56.86 12.33 13.18
C TYR A 14 -56.56 11.67 14.53
N SER A 15 -56.20 10.39 14.48
CA SER A 15 -55.47 9.74 15.56
C SER A 15 -54.21 9.11 15.01
N TYR A 16 -53.39 9.91 14.33
CA TYR A 16 -51.98 9.54 14.14
C TYR A 16 -51.30 9.76 15.48
N THR A 17 -51.22 8.72 16.30
CA THR A 17 -50.26 8.65 17.39
C THR A 17 -48.95 8.19 16.76
N PRO A 18 -47.93 9.07 16.61
CA PRO A 18 -46.66 8.68 16.04
C PRO A 18 -46.10 7.54 16.89
N ASN A 19 -45.78 6.40 16.27
CA ASN A 19 -45.12 5.31 16.98
C ASN A 19 -43.68 5.78 17.29
N PRO A 20 -43.31 6.06 18.55
CA PRO A 20 -42.00 6.61 18.88
C PRO A 20 -40.86 5.61 18.60
N ALA A 21 -41.19 4.34 18.36
CA ALA A 21 -40.24 3.32 17.94
C ALA A 21 -39.76 3.46 16.47
N LEU A 22 -40.44 4.30 15.67
CA LEU A 22 -40.11 4.56 14.26
C LEU A 22 -39.86 6.05 13.98
N SER A 23 -39.59 6.84 15.02
CA SER A 23 -39.16 8.23 14.85
C SER A 23 -37.67 8.26 14.50
N ALA A 24 -37.30 8.95 13.43
CA ALA A 24 -35.90 9.19 13.11
C ALA A 24 -35.25 9.93 14.30
N THR A 25 -34.16 9.37 14.85
CA THR A 25 -33.31 10.00 15.87
C THR A 25 -32.49 11.18 15.33
N ILE A 26 -32.56 11.41 14.03
CA ILE A 26 -31.85 12.46 13.30
C ILE A 26 -32.80 13.63 13.15
N ASN A 27 -32.38 14.80 13.64
CA ASN A 27 -33.13 16.04 13.48
C ASN A 27 -33.11 16.46 12.00
N LEU A 28 -34.27 16.46 11.35
CA LEU A 28 -34.40 16.81 9.92
C LEU A 28 -34.36 18.32 9.67
N ASP A 29 -34.51 19.13 10.72
CA ASP A 29 -34.53 20.60 10.65
C ASP A 29 -33.12 21.22 10.82
N GLU A 30 -32.09 20.40 11.04
CA GLU A 30 -30.70 20.84 11.22
C GLU A 30 -29.76 20.17 10.20
N GLU A 31 -28.87 20.97 9.59
CA GLU A 31 -27.84 20.45 8.70
C GLU A 31 -26.77 19.68 9.48
N VAL A 32 -26.51 18.45 9.06
CA VAL A 32 -25.47 17.61 9.66
C VAL A 32 -24.10 18.19 9.33
N LYS A 33 -23.30 18.45 10.37
CA LYS A 33 -21.92 18.91 10.24
C LYS A 33 -20.98 17.72 10.25
N LEU A 34 -19.97 17.75 9.40
CA LEU A 34 -18.94 16.70 9.33
C LEU A 34 -18.04 16.70 10.59
N ALA A 35 -17.74 17.87 11.15
CA ALA A 35 -16.89 18.00 12.33
C ALA A 35 -17.44 19.08 13.27
N SER A 36 -17.33 18.83 14.58
CA SER A 36 -17.74 19.74 15.64
C SER A 36 -16.55 20.45 16.30
N SER A 37 -15.36 19.84 16.25
CA SER A 37 -14.11 20.40 16.80
C SER A 37 -13.06 20.66 15.72
N SER A 38 -12.03 21.44 16.05
CA SER A 38 -10.87 21.63 15.16
C SER A 38 -10.10 20.33 14.96
N ALA A 39 -9.89 19.55 16.03
CA ALA A 39 -9.18 18.28 15.97
C ALA A 39 -9.89 17.25 15.08
N GLU A 40 -11.23 17.17 15.14
CA GLU A 40 -12.03 16.32 14.24
C GLU A 40 -11.90 16.76 12.78
N ARG A 41 -11.85 18.08 12.53
CA ARG A 41 -11.67 18.60 11.18
C ARG A 41 -10.31 18.20 10.61
N ASP A 42 -9.25 18.37 11.40
CA ASP A 42 -7.89 18.03 11.00
C ASP A 42 -7.76 16.51 10.75
N LEU A 43 -8.40 15.69 11.59
CA LEU A 43 -8.50 14.24 11.40
C LEU A 43 -9.22 13.88 10.09
N HIS A 44 -10.37 14.49 9.81
CA HIS A 44 -11.11 14.27 8.57
C HIS A 44 -10.33 14.75 7.33
N GLU A 45 -9.55 15.81 7.44
CA GLU A 45 -8.68 16.30 6.36
C GLU A 45 -7.56 15.30 6.06
N SER A 46 -6.92 14.75 7.10
CA SER A 46 -5.93 13.67 6.94
C SER A 46 -6.52 12.39 6.34
N LEU A 47 -7.72 11.98 6.78
CA LEU A 47 -8.42 10.83 6.20
C LEU A 47 -8.83 11.09 4.74
N ALA A 48 -9.22 12.32 4.40
CA ALA A 48 -9.53 12.72 3.04
C ALA A 48 -8.28 12.72 2.15
N GLU A 49 -7.11 13.08 2.68
CA GLU A 49 -5.83 12.98 1.98
C GLU A 49 -5.50 11.51 1.66
N ILE A 50 -5.64 10.61 2.63
CA ILE A 50 -5.46 9.16 2.42
C ILE A 50 -6.42 8.64 1.34
N TYR A 51 -7.71 9.02 1.41
CA TYR A 51 -8.71 8.67 0.41
C TYR A 51 -8.29 9.15 -0.99
N SER A 52 -7.86 10.41 -1.10
CA SER A 52 -7.40 11.02 -2.35
C SER A 52 -6.18 10.29 -2.93
N ILE A 53 -5.21 9.92 -2.09
CA ILE A 53 -4.02 9.16 -2.51
C ILE A 53 -4.43 7.80 -3.07
N ILE A 54 -5.32 7.05 -2.40
CA ILE A 54 -5.77 5.72 -2.85
C ILE A 54 -6.44 5.81 -4.22
N VAL A 55 -7.37 6.75 -4.41
CA VAL A 55 -8.09 6.94 -5.68
C VAL A 55 -7.14 7.38 -6.79
N THR A 56 -6.24 8.31 -6.49
CA THR A 56 -5.25 8.81 -7.45
C THR A 56 -4.27 7.71 -7.87
N LEU A 57 -3.84 6.87 -6.93
CA LEU A 57 -2.97 5.73 -7.22
C LEU A 57 -3.66 4.72 -8.15
N ASP A 58 -4.95 4.41 -7.94
CA ASP A 58 -5.69 3.51 -8.84
C ASP A 58 -5.83 4.11 -10.26
N GLY A 59 -6.07 5.41 -10.33
CA GLY A 59 -6.07 6.16 -11.59
C GLY A 59 -4.72 6.12 -12.31
N LEU A 60 -3.62 6.28 -11.56
CA LEU A 60 -2.25 6.20 -12.07
C LEU A 60 -1.94 4.80 -12.62
N GLU A 61 -2.30 3.73 -11.89
CA GLU A 61 -2.18 2.35 -12.37
C GLU A 61 -2.95 2.12 -13.67
N LYS A 62 -4.18 2.62 -13.73
CA LYS A 62 -5.03 2.50 -14.92
C LYS A 62 -4.46 3.28 -16.11
N ALA A 63 -3.84 4.43 -15.87
CA ALA A 63 -3.21 5.24 -16.91
C ALA A 63 -1.94 4.58 -17.45
N TYR A 64 -1.15 3.96 -16.56
CA TYR A 64 0.04 3.18 -16.94
C TYR A 64 -0.32 1.97 -17.81
N ILE A 65 -1.33 1.18 -17.40
CA ILE A 65 -1.81 0.03 -18.19
C ILE A 65 -2.34 0.43 -19.58
N LYS A 66 -2.76 1.69 -19.74
CA LYS A 66 -3.25 2.24 -21.01
C LYS A 66 -2.15 2.93 -21.84
N ASP A 67 -0.90 2.83 -21.43
CA ASP A 67 0.26 3.50 -22.06
C ASP A 67 0.09 5.03 -22.21
N VAL A 68 -0.65 5.67 -21.28
CA VAL A 68 -0.86 7.13 -21.30
C VAL A 68 0.28 7.88 -20.59
N VAL A 69 0.97 7.20 -19.66
CA VAL A 69 2.03 7.77 -18.83
C VAL A 69 3.31 6.97 -19.06
N THR A 70 4.45 7.66 -19.13
CA THR A 70 5.74 6.99 -19.31
C THR A 70 6.17 6.24 -18.04
N GLU A 71 7.02 5.22 -18.20
CA GLU A 71 7.53 4.42 -17.09
C GLU A 71 8.24 5.25 -16.00
N ALA A 72 9.02 6.24 -16.43
CA ALA A 72 9.75 7.12 -15.54
C ALA A 72 8.81 8.00 -14.69
N GLU A 73 7.83 8.65 -15.34
CA GLU A 73 6.85 9.52 -14.67
C GLU A 73 5.95 8.72 -13.71
N TYR A 74 5.55 7.52 -14.13
CA TYR A 74 4.80 6.59 -13.30
C TYR A 74 5.58 6.21 -12.04
N THR A 75 6.84 5.79 -12.19
CA THR A 75 7.67 5.32 -11.08
C THR A 75 7.90 6.45 -10.06
N GLU A 76 8.20 7.66 -10.55
CA GLU A 76 8.39 8.83 -9.69
C GLU A 76 7.09 9.18 -8.93
N THR A 77 5.97 9.26 -9.65
CA THR A 77 4.68 9.65 -9.07
C THR A 77 4.18 8.60 -8.08
N CYS A 78 4.28 7.31 -8.42
CA CYS A 78 3.90 6.22 -7.54
C CYS A 78 4.76 6.22 -6.26
N THR A 79 6.07 6.39 -6.38
CA THR A 79 6.97 6.45 -5.21
C THR A 79 6.61 7.63 -4.29
N ARG A 80 6.26 8.78 -4.88
CA ARG A 80 5.84 9.97 -4.14
C ARG A 80 4.53 9.74 -3.39
N LEU A 81 3.51 9.18 -4.06
CA LEU A 81 2.22 8.85 -3.46
C LEU A 81 2.35 7.83 -2.32
N LEU A 82 3.19 6.81 -2.49
CA LEU A 82 3.45 5.81 -1.45
C LEU A 82 4.13 6.43 -0.22
N LYS A 83 5.06 7.38 -0.42
CA LYS A 83 5.70 8.10 0.69
C LYS A 83 4.69 8.99 1.44
N GLN A 84 3.84 9.70 0.71
CA GLN A 84 2.78 10.53 1.31
C GLN A 84 1.82 9.67 2.13
N TYR A 85 1.36 8.55 1.57
CA TYR A 85 0.50 7.60 2.27
C TYR A 85 1.12 7.11 3.59
N LYS A 86 2.40 6.71 3.57
CA LYS A 86 3.11 6.29 4.78
C LYS A 86 3.26 7.44 5.79
N SER A 87 3.47 8.67 5.32
CA SER A 87 3.56 9.85 6.18
C SER A 87 2.23 10.18 6.86
N SER A 88 1.11 10.11 6.13
CA SER A 88 -0.23 10.37 6.69
C SER A 88 -0.64 9.31 7.72
N LEU A 89 -0.17 8.06 7.58
CA LEU A 89 -0.33 7.00 8.59
C LEU A 89 0.64 7.10 9.78
N GLY A 90 1.57 8.06 9.77
CA GLY A 90 2.46 8.31 10.90
C GLY A 90 1.78 9.01 12.08
N ASP A 91 0.63 9.64 11.86
CA ASP A 91 -0.19 10.24 12.92
C ASP A 91 -1.01 9.16 13.65
N GLU A 92 -0.84 9.06 14.96
CA GLU A 92 -1.49 8.05 15.80
C GLU A 92 -3.02 8.17 15.79
N ALA A 93 -3.57 9.38 15.71
CA ALA A 93 -5.01 9.61 15.65
C ALA A 93 -5.59 9.11 14.32
N VAL A 94 -4.87 9.35 13.22
CA VAL A 94 -5.27 8.90 11.88
C VAL A 94 -5.12 7.38 11.77
N ALA A 95 -4.03 6.82 12.29
CA ALA A 95 -3.80 5.38 12.30
C ALA A 95 -4.87 4.61 13.10
N ALA A 96 -5.35 5.19 14.21
CA ALA A 96 -6.41 4.61 15.02
C ALA A 96 -7.75 4.52 14.28
N GLU A 97 -8.12 5.57 13.54
CA GLU A 97 -9.36 5.61 12.74
C GLU A 97 -9.25 4.86 11.41
N PHE A 98 -8.05 4.85 10.81
CA PHE A 98 -7.79 4.13 9.57
C PHE A 98 -7.86 2.60 9.78
N VAL A 99 -7.36 2.11 10.92
CA VAL A 99 -7.30 0.69 11.33
C VAL A 99 -6.50 -0.18 10.36
N ASP A 100 -7.08 -0.48 9.21
CA ASP A 100 -6.50 -1.27 8.13
C ASP A 100 -7.10 -0.87 6.78
N LEU A 101 -6.33 -1.11 5.71
CA LEU A 101 -6.69 -0.72 4.36
C LEU A 101 -8.02 -1.35 3.90
N GLU A 102 -8.33 -2.59 4.28
CA GLU A 102 -9.56 -3.27 3.86
C GLU A 102 -10.78 -2.74 4.62
N THR A 103 -10.66 -2.47 5.92
CA THR A 103 -11.73 -1.81 6.69
C THR A 103 -11.98 -0.41 6.19
N PHE A 104 -10.94 0.39 5.95
CA PHE A 104 -11.10 1.74 5.40
C PHE A 104 -11.83 1.72 4.05
N LYS A 105 -11.44 0.79 3.15
CA LYS A 105 -12.12 0.63 1.86
C LYS A 105 -13.59 0.26 2.00
N ARG A 106 -13.93 -0.65 2.93
CA ARG A 106 -15.31 -1.06 3.18
C ARG A 106 -16.14 0.07 3.77
N THR A 107 -15.59 0.84 4.70
CA THR A 107 -16.27 1.98 5.34
C THR A 107 -16.60 3.07 4.33
N TRP A 108 -15.69 3.36 3.40
CA TRP A 108 -15.85 4.45 2.42
C TRP A 108 -16.29 3.99 1.02
N GLY A 109 -16.57 2.70 0.82
CA GLY A 109 -17.03 2.15 -0.46
C GLY A 109 -15.99 2.27 -1.59
N LEU A 110 -14.70 2.13 -1.28
CA LEU A 110 -13.61 2.25 -2.25
C LEU A 110 -13.37 0.94 -3.01
N GLU A 111 -13.72 0.93 -4.29
CA GLU A 111 -13.38 -0.16 -5.23
C GLU A 111 -12.10 0.16 -6.03
N CYS A 112 -10.96 0.12 -5.34
CA CYS A 112 -9.63 0.39 -5.94
C CYS A 112 -8.72 -0.85 -5.89
N PRO A 113 -8.99 -1.90 -6.69
CA PRO A 113 -8.25 -3.16 -6.61
C PRO A 113 -6.77 -3.00 -7.00
N ARG A 114 -6.41 -2.09 -7.91
CA ARG A 114 -5.02 -1.92 -8.39
C ARG A 114 -4.20 -1.16 -7.36
N ALA A 115 -4.76 -0.09 -6.79
CA ALA A 115 -4.14 0.62 -5.68
C ALA A 115 -3.96 -0.27 -4.46
N THR A 116 -4.91 -1.17 -4.18
CA THR A 116 -4.81 -2.09 -3.03
C THR A 116 -3.57 -2.97 -3.15
N GLU A 117 -3.36 -3.58 -4.31
CA GLU A 117 -2.19 -4.43 -4.53
C GLU A 117 -0.90 -3.61 -4.43
N ARG A 118 -0.89 -2.40 -5.02
CA ARG A 118 0.26 -1.52 -4.94
C ARG A 118 0.60 -1.07 -3.52
N LEU A 119 -0.40 -0.74 -2.71
CA LEU A 119 -0.21 -0.34 -1.31
C LEU A 119 0.23 -1.53 -0.44
N ARG A 120 -0.23 -2.75 -0.76
CA ARG A 120 0.19 -3.98 -0.10
C ARG A 120 1.67 -4.28 -0.36
N ILE A 121 2.13 -4.07 -1.60
CA ILE A 121 3.52 -4.31 -2.02
C ILE A 121 4.46 -3.20 -1.55
N GLY A 122 3.99 -1.96 -1.55
CA GLY A 122 4.78 -0.80 -1.10
C GLY A 122 5.89 -0.36 -2.05
N LEU A 123 5.93 -0.89 -3.28
CA LEU A 123 6.85 -0.50 -4.35
C LEU A 123 6.12 -0.36 -5.69
N PRO A 124 6.53 0.56 -6.60
CA PRO A 124 5.97 0.66 -7.95
C PRO A 124 6.05 -0.64 -8.77
N ALA A 125 5.10 -0.90 -9.69
CA ALA A 125 5.07 -2.14 -10.49
C ALA A 125 6.26 -2.24 -11.42
N THR A 126 6.88 -1.14 -11.79
CA THR A 126 8.12 -1.15 -12.58
C THR A 126 9.27 -1.81 -11.80
N VAL A 127 9.27 -1.68 -10.48
CA VAL A 127 10.22 -2.36 -9.59
C VAL A 127 9.80 -3.83 -9.35
N GLU A 128 8.51 -4.12 -9.35
CA GLU A 128 7.99 -5.48 -9.19
C GLU A 128 8.14 -6.34 -10.46
N GLN A 129 7.78 -5.77 -11.62
CA GLN A 129 7.65 -6.39 -12.95
C GLN A 129 8.72 -5.95 -13.95
N ALA A 130 9.95 -5.66 -13.50
CA ALA A 130 11.09 -5.45 -14.41
C ALA A 130 11.28 -6.59 -15.45
N SER A 131 10.52 -7.69 -15.35
CA SER A 131 10.38 -8.76 -16.32
C SER A 131 9.65 -8.41 -17.64
N HIS A 132 8.95 -7.27 -17.78
CA HIS A 132 8.25 -6.96 -19.04
C HIS A 132 8.35 -5.49 -19.46
N GLY A 133 9.43 -5.13 -20.18
CA GLY A 133 9.34 -4.06 -21.17
C GLY A 133 10.33 -2.91 -21.08
N ALA A 134 11.63 -3.18 -20.95
CA ALA A 134 12.64 -2.18 -21.32
C ALA A 134 13.24 -2.53 -22.70
N PRO A 135 12.90 -1.83 -23.79
CA PRO A 135 13.89 -1.53 -24.81
C PRO A 135 14.86 -0.52 -24.19
N SER A 136 16.07 -0.98 -23.90
CA SER A 136 17.21 -0.12 -23.61
C SER A 136 17.39 0.93 -24.72
N ALA A 137 17.15 2.21 -24.41
CA ALA A 137 17.58 3.39 -25.16
C ALA A 137 17.40 4.61 -24.24
N ASN A 138 18.35 5.50 -23.95
CA ASN A 138 19.58 5.87 -24.62
C ASN A 138 20.52 6.56 -23.59
N ALA A 139 21.77 6.14 -23.54
CA ALA A 139 22.91 7.04 -23.29
C ALA A 139 23.76 7.01 -24.57
N GLY A 140 24.22 8.18 -25.02
CA GLY A 140 24.57 8.44 -26.41
C GLY A 140 25.80 7.70 -26.97
N PRO A 141 26.07 7.84 -28.28
CA PRO A 141 27.15 7.13 -28.94
C PRO A 141 28.49 7.78 -28.58
N THR A 142 29.20 7.21 -27.61
CA THR A 142 30.63 7.49 -27.41
C THR A 142 31.46 6.32 -27.91
N THR A 143 32.30 6.65 -28.86
CA THR A 143 33.28 5.85 -29.57
C THR A 143 34.18 4.99 -28.67
N GLY A 144 34.23 3.68 -28.95
CA GLY A 144 35.44 2.84 -28.89
C GLY A 144 36.06 2.55 -27.51
N GLY A 145 35.67 1.43 -26.90
CA GLY A 145 36.37 0.77 -25.79
C GLY A 145 35.69 -0.55 -25.38
N PRO A 146 36.42 -1.59 -24.96
CA PRO A 146 35.88 -2.96 -24.86
C PRO A 146 34.81 -3.11 -23.77
N VAL A 147 33.76 -3.84 -24.13
CA VAL A 147 32.55 -4.11 -23.36
C VAL A 147 32.85 -5.13 -22.25
N GLY A 148 32.72 -4.72 -20.97
CA GLY A 148 32.89 -5.62 -19.82
C GLY A 148 32.84 -5.00 -18.42
N GLY A 149 32.67 -3.68 -18.26
CA GLY A 149 32.80 -3.00 -16.95
C GLY A 149 31.52 -2.64 -16.20
N ALA A 150 30.36 -2.49 -16.88
CA ALA A 150 29.14 -1.98 -16.24
C ALA A 150 28.45 -3.03 -15.35
N SER A 151 28.38 -4.28 -15.80
CA SER A 151 27.76 -5.38 -15.04
C SER A 151 28.54 -5.70 -13.77
N GLY A 152 29.89 -5.66 -13.80
CA GLY A 152 30.73 -5.97 -12.64
C GLY A 152 30.51 -5.03 -11.45
N SER A 153 30.38 -3.72 -11.71
CA SER A 153 30.08 -2.74 -10.65
C SER A 153 28.68 -2.93 -10.07
N LEU A 154 27.69 -3.22 -10.92
CA LEU A 154 26.31 -3.46 -10.47
C LEU A 154 26.20 -4.77 -9.67
N ILE A 155 26.90 -5.83 -10.09
CA ILE A 155 27.01 -7.11 -9.37
C ILE A 155 27.64 -6.91 -7.99
N LEU A 156 28.69 -6.09 -7.91
CA LEU A 156 29.34 -5.77 -6.64
C LEU A 156 28.37 -5.06 -5.70
N THR A 157 27.66 -4.03 -6.17
CA THR A 157 26.64 -3.33 -5.38
C THR A 157 25.50 -4.24 -4.95
N ALA A 158 25.02 -5.13 -5.83
CA ALA A 158 23.99 -6.09 -5.46
C ALA A 158 24.49 -7.08 -4.39
N THR A 159 25.72 -7.58 -4.54
CA THR A 159 26.36 -8.46 -3.56
C THR A 159 26.57 -7.77 -2.22
N GLU A 160 26.99 -6.50 -2.23
CA GLU A 160 27.13 -5.68 -1.03
C GLU A 160 25.79 -5.56 -0.31
N ASN A 161 24.72 -5.18 -1.02
CA ASN A 161 23.38 -5.06 -0.42
C ASN A 161 22.89 -6.39 0.19
N PHE A 162 23.13 -7.52 -0.47
CA PHE A 162 22.80 -8.84 0.09
C PHE A 162 23.58 -9.12 1.38
N ILE A 163 24.88 -8.85 1.40
CA ILE A 163 25.72 -9.05 2.58
C ILE A 163 25.27 -8.13 3.72
N THR A 164 25.04 -6.84 3.43
CA THR A 164 24.54 -5.87 4.42
C THR A 164 23.23 -6.32 5.04
N PHE A 165 22.29 -6.83 4.24
CA PHE A 165 21.03 -7.36 4.74
C PHE A 165 21.21 -8.62 5.61
N LEU A 166 22.02 -9.59 5.16
CA LEU A 166 22.30 -10.80 5.92
C LEU A 166 23.05 -10.50 7.23
N ASP A 167 23.95 -9.53 7.23
CA ASP A 167 24.66 -9.09 8.43
C ASP A 167 23.73 -8.36 9.40
N ALA A 168 22.80 -7.54 8.91
CA ALA A 168 21.76 -6.93 9.75
C ALA A 168 20.93 -8.01 10.48
N LEU A 169 20.53 -9.07 9.78
CA LEU A 169 19.84 -10.21 10.39
C LEU A 169 20.70 -10.95 11.43
N LYS A 170 21.99 -11.15 11.16
CA LYS A 170 22.93 -11.77 12.11
C LYS A 170 23.18 -10.90 13.35
N LEU A 171 23.11 -9.57 13.20
CA LEU A 171 23.18 -8.61 14.30
C LEU A 171 21.86 -8.49 15.08
N ASN A 172 20.88 -9.35 14.78
CA ASN A 172 19.55 -9.38 15.39
C ASN A 172 18.76 -8.08 15.16
N MET A 173 19.00 -7.40 14.05
CA MET A 173 18.20 -6.24 13.62
C MET A 173 16.92 -6.75 12.96
N VAL A 174 15.93 -7.10 13.79
CA VAL A 174 14.65 -7.70 13.37
C VAL A 174 13.50 -6.71 13.26
N SER A 175 13.78 -5.41 13.43
CA SER A 175 12.77 -4.36 13.33
C SER A 175 12.39 -4.07 11.88
N LYS A 176 11.09 -3.82 11.64
CA LYS A 176 10.56 -3.47 10.31
C LYS A 176 11.28 -2.28 9.70
N ASP A 177 11.48 -1.22 10.47
CA ASP A 177 12.10 0.03 9.98
C ASP A 177 13.56 -0.16 9.54
N ALA A 178 14.27 -1.15 10.12
CA ALA A 178 15.63 -1.49 9.71
C ALA A 178 15.64 -2.43 8.49
N LEU A 179 14.77 -3.44 8.48
CA LEU A 179 14.79 -4.47 7.44
C LEU A 179 14.12 -4.03 6.13
N HIS A 180 13.04 -3.24 6.20
CA HIS A 180 12.33 -2.78 5.02
C HIS A 180 13.20 -1.98 4.04
N PRO A 181 13.97 -0.95 4.45
CA PRO A 181 14.83 -0.22 3.51
C PRO A 181 15.91 -1.13 2.91
N LEU A 182 16.54 -1.98 3.73
CA LEU A 182 17.59 -2.89 3.27
C LEU A 182 17.05 -3.91 2.25
N LEU A 183 15.90 -4.53 2.52
CA LEU A 183 15.27 -5.48 1.60
C LEU A 183 14.84 -4.81 0.28
N SER A 184 14.35 -3.57 0.38
CA SER A 184 14.01 -2.75 -0.80
C SER A 184 15.25 -2.41 -1.64
N GLU A 185 16.40 -2.19 -1.02
CA GLU A 185 17.66 -1.93 -1.74
C GLU A 185 18.20 -3.20 -2.40
N VAL A 186 18.03 -4.38 -1.78
CA VAL A 186 18.39 -5.67 -2.37
C VAL A 186 17.56 -5.93 -3.62
N ILE A 187 16.24 -5.78 -3.58
CA ILE A 187 15.41 -6.04 -4.78
C ILE A 187 15.73 -5.04 -5.91
N GLN A 188 15.99 -3.77 -5.59
CA GLN A 188 16.36 -2.77 -6.59
C GLN A 188 17.73 -3.03 -7.22
N SER A 189 18.72 -3.46 -6.44
CA SER A 189 20.06 -3.76 -6.97
C SER A 189 20.05 -5.03 -7.82
N VAL A 190 19.27 -6.04 -7.42
CA VAL A 190 19.07 -7.27 -8.19
C VAL A 190 18.40 -6.98 -9.53
N ASN A 191 17.33 -6.20 -9.54
CA ASN A 191 16.64 -5.81 -10.78
C ASN A 191 17.53 -5.01 -11.75
N LYS A 192 18.58 -4.33 -11.26
CA LYS A 192 19.54 -3.63 -12.11
C LYS A 192 20.61 -4.54 -12.71
N VAL A 193 20.87 -5.69 -12.09
CA VAL A 193 21.92 -6.63 -12.52
C VAL A 193 21.37 -7.70 -13.46
N THR A 194 20.15 -8.16 -13.20
CA THR A 194 19.53 -9.21 -13.99
C THR A 194 18.08 -8.87 -14.28
N ASP A 195 17.72 -8.89 -15.56
CA ASP A 195 16.33 -8.85 -16.04
C ASP A 195 15.69 -10.25 -16.04
N GLY A 196 16.48 -11.30 -15.75
CA GLY A 196 16.04 -12.68 -15.71
C GLY A 196 15.25 -12.98 -14.44
N ASP A 197 14.14 -13.70 -14.58
CA ASP A 197 13.47 -14.32 -13.44
C ASP A 197 14.38 -15.43 -12.90
N PHE A 198 14.81 -15.30 -11.64
CA PHE A 198 15.70 -16.26 -10.99
C PHE A 198 15.00 -16.89 -9.80
N GLU A 199 15.40 -18.11 -9.50
CA GLU A 199 14.80 -18.92 -8.44
C GLU A 199 14.87 -18.16 -7.10
N ASN A 200 13.70 -17.98 -6.47
CA ASN A 200 13.48 -17.26 -5.20
C ASN A 200 13.36 -15.73 -5.25
N ARG A 201 13.33 -15.07 -6.43
CA ARG A 201 12.95 -13.64 -6.54
C ARG A 201 11.58 -13.36 -5.89
N GLY A 202 10.60 -14.22 -6.17
CA GLY A 202 9.25 -14.10 -5.60
C GLY A 202 9.23 -14.14 -4.07
N LYS A 203 10.18 -14.84 -3.43
CA LYS A 203 10.28 -14.88 -1.96
C LYS A 203 10.73 -13.55 -1.38
N ILE A 204 11.66 -12.83 -2.03
CA ILE A 204 12.08 -11.49 -1.60
C ILE A 204 10.88 -10.54 -1.59
N ILE A 205 10.06 -10.58 -2.65
CA ILE A 205 8.85 -9.76 -2.76
C ILE A 205 7.82 -10.18 -1.71
N GLN A 206 7.63 -11.47 -1.49
CA GLN A 206 6.74 -11.99 -0.44
C GLN A 206 7.16 -11.48 0.94
N TRP A 207 8.44 -11.54 1.27
CA TRP A 207 8.96 -11.00 2.53
C TRP A 207 8.81 -9.49 2.64
N LEU A 208 8.98 -8.75 1.53
CA LEU A 208 8.73 -7.31 1.51
C LEU A 208 7.26 -6.98 1.78
N ILE A 209 6.34 -7.75 1.21
CA ILE A 209 4.89 -7.64 1.48
C ILE A 209 4.61 -7.93 2.96
N THR A 210 5.18 -9.01 3.51
CA THR A 210 5.05 -9.37 4.93
C THR A 210 5.56 -8.24 5.83
N LEU A 211 6.76 -7.74 5.57
CA LEU A 211 7.36 -6.61 6.29
C LEU A 211 6.51 -5.34 6.18
N ASN A 212 5.90 -5.08 5.02
CA ASN A 212 5.03 -3.91 4.83
C ASN A 212 3.71 -4.03 5.62
N GLN A 213 3.14 -5.24 5.72
CA GLN A 213 1.91 -5.53 6.47
C GLN A 213 2.08 -5.52 8.00
N MET A 214 3.28 -5.79 8.52
CA MET A 214 3.58 -5.69 9.95
C MET A 214 3.51 -4.25 10.45
N ARG A 215 3.22 -4.01 11.74
CA ARG A 215 3.23 -2.63 12.29
C ARG A 215 4.67 -2.09 12.34
N ALA A 216 4.84 -0.76 12.28
CA ALA A 216 6.18 -0.13 12.37
C ALA A 216 6.96 -0.55 13.63
N THR A 217 6.24 -0.75 14.74
CA THR A 217 6.79 -1.17 16.03
C THR A 217 6.92 -2.68 16.20
N GLU A 218 6.54 -3.47 15.19
CA GLU A 218 6.53 -4.92 15.27
C GLU A 218 7.87 -5.49 14.78
N GLU A 219 8.44 -6.37 15.59
CA GLU A 219 9.68 -7.07 15.28
C GLU A 219 9.36 -8.47 14.74
N LEU A 220 10.17 -8.95 13.80
CA LEU A 220 10.08 -10.33 13.33
C LEU A 220 10.40 -11.29 14.49
N SER A 221 9.58 -12.33 14.63
CA SER A 221 9.90 -13.42 15.55
C SER A 221 11.21 -14.10 15.15
N GLU A 222 11.91 -14.70 16.11
CA GLU A 222 13.19 -15.38 15.85
C GLU A 222 13.06 -16.47 14.79
N GLU A 223 11.91 -17.14 14.73
CA GLU A 223 11.58 -18.14 13.71
C GLU A 223 11.45 -17.50 12.32
N GLN A 224 10.69 -16.40 12.18
CA GLN A 224 10.54 -15.69 10.91
C GLN A 224 11.84 -15.04 10.45
N ALA A 225 12.66 -14.51 11.37
CA ALA A 225 13.97 -13.94 11.04
C ALA A 225 14.92 -15.01 10.49
N ARG A 226 14.89 -16.23 11.03
CA ARG A 226 15.66 -17.37 10.49
C ARG A 226 15.13 -17.82 9.13
N GLU A 227 13.82 -17.85 8.93
CA GLU A 227 13.20 -18.19 7.64
C GLU A 227 13.56 -17.15 6.56
N LEU A 228 13.46 -15.86 6.88
CA LEU A 228 13.87 -14.74 6.04
C LEU A 228 15.35 -14.81 5.67
N ALA A 229 16.23 -15.09 6.65
CA ALA A 229 17.66 -15.26 6.39
C ALA A 229 17.93 -16.41 5.41
N PHE A 230 17.25 -17.54 5.60
CA PHE A 230 17.40 -18.72 4.75
C PHE A 230 16.90 -18.47 3.33
N ASP A 231 15.75 -17.82 3.16
CA ASP A 231 15.20 -17.49 1.85
C ASP A 231 16.07 -16.48 1.09
N ILE A 232 16.64 -15.51 1.79
CA ILE A 232 17.54 -14.52 1.20
C ILE A 232 18.90 -15.13 0.84
N GLU A 233 19.41 -16.05 1.65
CA GLU A 233 20.63 -16.78 1.32
C GLU A 233 20.43 -17.70 0.11
N GLN A 234 19.26 -18.36 -0.01
CA GLN A 234 18.89 -19.08 -1.23
C GLN A 234 18.77 -18.16 -2.44
N ALA A 235 18.14 -16.99 -2.30
CA ALA A 235 18.04 -16.02 -3.38
C ALA A 235 19.42 -15.49 -3.81
N TYR A 236 20.35 -15.31 -2.86
CA TYR A 236 21.73 -14.92 -3.15
C TYR A 236 22.52 -16.01 -3.88
N GLN A 237 22.32 -17.28 -3.51
CA GLN A 237 22.92 -18.41 -4.25
C GLN A 237 22.34 -18.53 -5.66
N GLY A 238 21.01 -18.37 -5.81
CA GLY A 238 20.35 -18.31 -7.11
C GLY A 238 20.90 -17.18 -7.98
N PHE A 239 21.01 -15.98 -7.42
CA PHE A 239 21.61 -14.81 -8.08
C PHE A 239 23.07 -15.08 -8.50
N LYS A 240 23.91 -15.63 -7.62
CA LYS A 240 25.28 -16.04 -7.97
C LYS A 240 25.31 -17.05 -9.11
N SER A 241 24.41 -18.02 -9.10
CA SER A 241 24.31 -19.03 -10.16
C SER A 241 23.88 -18.43 -11.49
N THR A 242 23.12 -17.34 -11.51
CA THR A 242 22.77 -16.64 -12.76
C THR A 242 23.90 -15.79 -13.34
N LEU A 243 24.93 -15.49 -12.54
CA LEU A 243 26.09 -14.70 -12.94
C LEU A 243 27.28 -15.55 -13.44
N GLY A 244 27.19 -16.88 -13.30
CA GLY A 244 28.25 -17.85 -13.59
C GLY A 244 27.96 -18.73 -14.80
#